data_AF-A0A4Q5RWR0-F1
#
_entry.id   AF-A0A4Q5RWR0-F1
#
_cell.length_a   1.000
_cell.length_b   1.000
_cell.length_c   1.000
_cell.angle_alpha   90.00
_cell.angle_beta   90.00
_cell.angle_gamma   90.00
#
_symmetry.space_group_name_H-M   'P 1'
#
loop_
_entity.id
_entity.type
_entity.pdbx_description
1 polymer ?
#
loop_
_entity_poly.entity_id
_entity_poly.type
_entity_poly.pdbx_seq_one_letter_code
_entity_poly.pdbx_strand_id
1 'polypeptide(L)'
;MDDRTEVLSLRRVAARFINTDEQTGLAELDRIAADASRVIQKRYWLLITTSAATAFATAVTLLPWLALTVNQAPGADVIGLIGLGCFGLMMAAGASWRVFQYGGLKATTPQKPVYADPEDSAVRNLERLFAILQLESSPRAFYFAPNGARRYVDRRYFFSKLRAAHVANDSTIRNALFGPVGFWFAPELFLEADVGKLIADAKAKPSRKGAPKQYDHTNAIIALIDHPKVRALDISKKRGNQREIIELLEDWYEGRRLKVPSQTQLAPYANQILETIAKNRSS
;
A
#
# COMPACT_ATOMS: atom_id res chain seq x y z
N MET A 1 31.02 -6.38 -11.86
CA MET A 1 29.83 -5.85 -11.16
C MET A 1 28.68 -6.18 -12.09
N ASP A 2 27.95 -7.22 -11.74
CA ASP A 2 26.98 -7.90 -12.62
C ASP A 2 25.75 -6.99 -12.77
N ASP A 3 25.43 -6.55 -14.00
CA ASP A 3 24.35 -5.62 -14.32
C ASP A 3 23.01 -6.35 -14.21
N ARG A 4 22.58 -6.65 -12.98
CA ARG A 4 21.37 -7.44 -12.67
C ARG A 4 20.13 -6.58 -12.79
N THR A 5 19.78 -6.28 -14.03
CA THR A 5 18.47 -5.72 -14.36
C THR A 5 17.42 -6.80 -14.10
N GLU A 6 16.56 -6.58 -13.11
CA GLU A 6 15.48 -7.51 -12.75
C GLU A 6 14.12 -6.88 -13.02
N VAL A 7 13.14 -7.68 -13.42
CA VAL A 7 11.73 -7.27 -13.47
C VAL A 7 11.11 -7.47 -12.10
N LEU A 8 10.82 -6.37 -11.41
CA LEU A 8 10.23 -6.37 -10.07
C LEU A 8 8.95 -5.56 -10.05
N SER A 9 8.01 -5.90 -9.16
CA SER A 9 6.86 -5.04 -8.95
C SER A 9 7.32 -3.71 -8.35
N LEU A 10 6.68 -2.62 -8.76
CA LEU A 10 7.01 -1.28 -8.32
C LEU A 10 6.90 -1.15 -6.79
N ARG A 11 5.98 -1.91 -6.18
CA ARG A 11 5.86 -2.05 -4.74
C ARG A 11 7.13 -2.60 -4.09
N ARG A 12 7.75 -3.64 -4.65
CA ARG A 12 9.01 -4.20 -4.12
C ARG A 12 10.18 -3.24 -4.33
N VAL A 13 10.23 -2.55 -5.47
CA VAL A 13 11.22 -1.48 -5.71
C VAL A 13 11.07 -0.37 -4.66
N ALA A 14 9.85 0.11 -4.43
CA ALA A 14 9.55 1.11 -3.42
C ALA A 14 9.93 0.66 -2.00
N ALA A 15 9.70 -0.61 -1.67
CA ALA A 15 10.09 -1.18 -0.37
C ALA A 15 11.60 -1.09 -0.15
N ARG A 16 12.39 -1.45 -1.17
CA ARG A 16 13.86 -1.38 -1.15
C ARG A 16 14.39 0.06 -1.09
N PHE A 17 13.64 1.03 -1.61
CA PHE A 17 13.95 2.45 -1.43
C PHE A 17 13.76 2.91 0.02
N ILE A 18 12.80 2.33 0.73
CA ILE A 18 12.49 2.68 2.12
C ILE A 18 13.44 1.97 3.09
N ASN A 19 13.68 0.68 2.90
CA ASN A 19 14.50 -0.14 3.79
C ASN A 19 15.34 -1.15 3.01
N THR A 20 16.56 -1.44 3.49
CA THR A 20 17.37 -2.52 2.94
C THR A 20 16.75 -3.90 3.13
N ASP A 21 15.99 -4.11 4.21
CA ASP A 21 15.16 -5.29 4.39
C ASP A 21 13.81 -5.08 3.70
N GLU A 22 13.54 -5.88 2.66
CA GLU A 22 12.36 -5.73 1.81
C GLU A 22 11.05 -5.90 2.60
N GLN A 23 11.00 -6.84 3.55
CA GLN A 23 9.80 -7.09 4.36
C GLN A 23 9.46 -5.89 5.25
N THR A 24 10.47 -5.30 5.87
CA THR A 24 10.33 -4.06 6.63
C THR A 24 9.89 -2.90 5.74
N GLY A 25 10.48 -2.79 4.54
CA GLY A 25 10.09 -1.77 3.56
C GLY A 25 8.63 -1.92 3.12
N LEU A 26 8.15 -3.15 2.93
CA LEU A 26 6.76 -3.44 2.58
C LEU A 26 5.79 -3.08 3.72
N ALA A 27 6.13 -3.40 4.97
CA ALA A 27 5.33 -3.02 6.12
C ALA A 27 5.21 -1.50 6.26
N GLU A 28 6.30 -0.78 6.01
CA GLU A 28 6.32 0.68 6.07
C GLU A 28 5.55 1.31 4.90
N LEU A 29 5.61 0.71 3.71
CA LEU A 29 4.74 1.09 2.59
C LEU A 29 3.26 0.93 2.94
N ASP A 30 2.90 -0.15 3.63
CA ASP A 30 1.50 -0.39 4.03
C ASP A 30 1.03 0.64 5.05
N ARG A 31 1.91 1.07 5.97
CA ARG A 31 1.62 2.19 6.87
C ARG A 31 1.37 3.49 6.10
N ILE A 32 2.26 3.86 5.18
CA ILE A 32 2.12 5.06 4.34
C ILE A 32 0.84 5.00 3.49
N ALA A 33 0.56 3.83 2.89
CA ALA A 33 -0.63 3.62 2.09
C ALA A 33 -1.91 3.68 2.93
N ALA A 34 -1.91 3.16 4.17
CA ALA A 34 -3.04 3.24 5.08
C ALA A 34 -3.39 4.69 5.46
N ASP A 35 -2.38 5.52 5.70
CA ASP A 35 -2.60 6.95 5.98
C ASP A 35 -3.14 7.70 4.76
N ALA A 36 -2.61 7.39 3.56
CA ALA A 36 -3.17 7.89 2.30
C ALA A 36 -4.62 7.40 2.07
N SER A 37 -4.91 6.15 2.42
CA SER A 37 -6.17 5.47 2.12
C SER A 37 -7.37 6.17 2.77
N ARG A 38 -7.23 6.66 4.01
CA ARG A 38 -8.31 7.34 4.73
C ARG A 38 -8.79 8.59 3.98
N VAL A 39 -7.84 9.37 3.44
CA VAL A 39 -8.16 10.58 2.66
C VAL A 39 -8.72 10.22 1.29
N ILE A 40 -8.14 9.22 0.63
CA ILE A 40 -8.57 8.74 -0.69
C ILE A 40 -9.99 8.20 -0.59
N GLN A 41 -10.26 7.25 0.30
CA GLN A 41 -11.54 6.57 0.44
C GLN A 41 -12.68 7.54 0.73
N LYS A 42 -12.50 8.50 1.65
CA LYS A 42 -13.55 9.47 1.99
C LYS A 42 -13.99 10.28 0.76
N ARG A 43 -13.03 10.82 -0.01
CA ARG A 43 -13.34 11.62 -1.20
C ARG A 43 -13.79 10.76 -2.37
N TYR A 44 -13.23 9.56 -2.49
CA TYR A 44 -13.59 8.60 -3.52
C TYR A 44 -15.01 8.08 -3.36
N TRP A 45 -15.45 7.83 -2.13
CA TRP A 45 -16.82 7.42 -1.84
C TRP A 45 -17.82 8.50 -2.24
N LEU A 46 -17.51 9.77 -1.95
CA LEU A 46 -18.31 10.92 -2.39
C LEU A 46 -18.36 11.02 -3.92
N LEU A 47 -17.25 10.77 -4.61
CA LEU A 47 -17.21 10.73 -6.07
C LEU A 47 -18.11 9.63 -6.62
N ILE A 48 -17.99 8.39 -6.13
CA ILE A 48 -18.80 7.26 -6.60
C ILE A 48 -20.28 7.52 -6.35
N THR A 49 -20.67 7.93 -5.15
CA THR A 49 -22.08 8.16 -4.82
C THR A 49 -22.67 9.29 -5.63
N THR A 50 -21.95 10.41 -5.81
CA THR A 50 -22.37 11.52 -6.66
C THR A 50 -22.48 11.10 -8.13
N SER A 51 -21.49 10.34 -8.64
CA SER A 51 -21.50 9.86 -10.02
C SER A 51 -22.63 8.86 -10.26
N ALA A 52 -22.90 7.95 -9.32
CA ALA A 52 -23.98 6.98 -9.41
C ALA A 52 -25.36 7.66 -9.36
N ALA A 53 -25.56 8.61 -8.44
CA ALA A 53 -26.81 9.36 -8.33
C ALA A 53 -27.10 10.19 -9.59
N THR A 54 -26.09 10.88 -10.11
CA THR A 54 -26.22 11.69 -11.34
C THR A 54 -26.38 10.83 -12.59
N ALA A 55 -25.70 9.70 -12.68
CA ALA A 55 -25.91 8.72 -13.76
C ALA A 55 -27.32 8.14 -13.74
N PHE A 56 -27.82 7.76 -12.57
CA PHE A 56 -29.19 7.28 -12.40
C PHE A 56 -30.22 8.35 -12.80
N ALA A 57 -30.07 9.57 -12.30
CA ALA A 57 -30.94 10.69 -12.66
C ALA A 57 -30.90 10.99 -14.16
N THR A 58 -29.72 10.91 -14.79
CA THR A 58 -29.56 11.05 -16.25
C THR A 58 -30.30 9.95 -17.01
N ALA A 59 -30.19 8.69 -16.59
CA ALA A 59 -30.89 7.58 -17.23
C ALA A 59 -32.42 7.71 -17.11
N VAL A 60 -32.91 8.07 -15.92
CA VAL A 60 -34.35 8.23 -15.63
C VAL A 60 -34.95 9.44 -16.34
N THR A 61 -34.15 10.42 -16.76
CA THR A 61 -34.63 11.60 -17.49
C THR A 61 -34.49 11.45 -19.00
N LEU A 62 -33.40 10.83 -19.49
CA LEU A 62 -33.19 10.62 -20.93
C LEU A 62 -34.16 9.61 -21.55
N LEU A 63 -34.54 8.54 -20.82
CA LEU A 63 -35.48 7.54 -21.34
C LEU A 63 -36.89 8.11 -21.56
N PRO A 64 -37.50 8.85 -20.60
CA PRO A 64 -38.75 9.55 -20.83
C PRO A 64 -38.61 10.70 -21.84
N TRP A 65 -37.49 11.41 -21.86
CA TRP A 65 -37.25 12.45 -22.86
C TRP A 65 -37.36 11.89 -24.28
N LEU A 66 -36.65 10.80 -24.59
CA LEU A 66 -36.74 10.11 -25.88
C LEU A 66 -38.18 9.72 -26.23
N ALA A 67 -38.90 9.13 -25.28
CA ALA A 67 -40.29 8.72 -25.49
C ALA A 67 -41.22 9.92 -25.76
N LEU A 68 -41.06 11.03 -25.04
CA LEU A 68 -41.89 12.22 -25.19
C LEU A 68 -41.56 13.01 -26.47
N THR A 69 -40.28 13.07 -26.85
CA THR A 69 -39.85 13.69 -28.11
C THR A 69 -40.39 12.94 -29.32
N VAL A 70 -40.35 11.60 -29.32
CA VAL A 70 -40.92 10.79 -30.41
C VAL A 70 -42.43 11.01 -30.54
N ASN A 71 -43.13 11.14 -29.40
CA ASN A 71 -44.58 11.36 -29.37
C ASN A 71 -45.00 12.84 -29.49
N GLN A 72 -44.05 13.76 -29.70
CA GLN A 72 -44.29 15.23 -29.73
C GLN A 72 -45.10 15.74 -28.52
N ALA A 73 -44.91 15.11 -27.36
CA ALA A 73 -45.67 15.42 -26.16
C ALA A 73 -45.15 16.68 -25.47
N PRO A 74 -46.04 17.53 -24.92
CA PRO A 74 -45.64 18.71 -24.16
C PRO A 74 -44.81 18.31 -22.93
N GLY A 75 -43.75 19.08 -22.63
CA GLY A 75 -42.85 18.84 -21.50
C GLY A 75 -41.56 18.09 -21.83
N ALA A 76 -41.38 17.64 -23.07
CA ALA A 76 -40.13 17.03 -23.53
C ALA A 76 -38.91 17.95 -23.29
N ASP A 77 -39.02 19.24 -23.60
CA ASP A 77 -37.91 20.20 -23.44
C ASP A 77 -37.44 20.34 -21.98
N VAL A 78 -38.40 20.37 -21.05
CA VAL A 78 -38.11 20.48 -19.61
C VAL A 78 -37.36 19.24 -19.11
N ILE A 79 -37.82 18.04 -19.50
CA ILE A 79 -37.18 16.78 -19.09
C ILE A 79 -35.79 16.65 -19.74
N GLY A 80 -35.64 17.07 -21.00
CA GLY A 80 -34.36 17.13 -21.69
C GLY A 80 -33.36 18.04 -20.99
N LEU A 81 -33.78 19.23 -20.56
CA LEU A 81 -32.93 20.16 -19.79
C LEU A 81 -32.50 19.58 -18.44
N ILE A 82 -33.41 18.89 -17.73
CA ILE A 82 -33.06 18.21 -16.47
C ILE A 82 -32.02 17.12 -16.72
N GLY A 83 -32.21 16.28 -17.75
CA GLY A 83 -31.27 15.21 -18.08
C GLY A 83 -29.90 15.73 -18.50
N LEU A 84 -29.84 16.80 -19.28
CA LEU A 84 -28.60 17.49 -19.62
C LEU A 84 -27.90 18.07 -18.38
N GLY A 85 -28.67 18.63 -17.43
CA GLY A 85 -28.15 19.11 -16.15
C GLY A 85 -27.53 17.98 -15.32
N CYS A 86 -28.22 16.84 -15.20
CA CYS A 86 -27.72 15.65 -14.50
C CYS A 86 -26.45 15.10 -15.16
N PHE A 87 -26.40 15.07 -16.49
CA PHE A 87 -25.22 14.65 -17.23
C PHE A 87 -24.03 15.61 -17.01
N GLY A 88 -24.29 16.93 -17.01
CA GLY A 88 -23.30 17.94 -16.68
C GLY A 88 -22.72 17.77 -15.26
N LEU A 89 -23.56 17.45 -14.27
CA LEU A 89 -23.12 17.17 -12.90
C LEU A 89 -22.28 15.89 -12.80
N MET A 90 -22.62 14.84 -13.55
CA MET A 90 -21.81 13.62 -13.64
C MET A 90 -20.41 13.92 -14.19
N MET A 91 -20.32 14.72 -15.26
CA MET A 91 -19.04 15.15 -15.83
C MET A 91 -18.25 16.04 -14.87
N ALA A 92 -18.92 16.94 -14.14
CA ALA A 92 -18.31 17.78 -13.13
C ALA A 92 -17.73 16.96 -11.96
N ALA A 93 -18.42 15.89 -11.53
CA ALA A 93 -17.91 14.99 -10.51
C ALA A 93 -16.59 14.34 -10.95
N GLY A 94 -16.55 13.75 -12.15
CA GLY A 94 -15.32 13.18 -12.72
C GLY A 94 -14.19 14.22 -12.89
N ALA A 95 -14.52 15.41 -13.38
CA ALA A 95 -13.57 16.52 -13.50
C ALA A 95 -13.00 16.95 -12.14
N SER A 96 -13.84 17.03 -11.10
CA SER A 96 -13.42 17.37 -9.74
C SER A 96 -12.41 16.38 -9.17
N TRP A 97 -12.59 15.09 -9.46
CA TRP A 97 -11.63 14.05 -9.06
C TRP A 97 -10.29 14.22 -9.78
N ARG A 98 -10.32 14.50 -11.08
CA ARG A 98 -9.12 14.76 -11.87
C ARG A 98 -8.36 15.97 -11.35
N VAL A 99 -9.07 17.07 -11.06
CA VAL A 99 -8.49 18.28 -10.47
C VAL A 99 -7.90 17.98 -9.09
N PHE A 100 -8.57 17.17 -8.27
CA PHE A 100 -8.01 16.74 -7.00
C PHE A 100 -6.72 15.93 -7.18
N GLN A 101 -6.71 14.94 -8.07
CA GLN A 101 -5.60 14.01 -8.27
C GLN A 101 -4.39 14.67 -8.96
N TYR A 102 -4.62 15.50 -9.98
CA TYR A 102 -3.56 16.05 -10.84
C TYR A 102 -3.41 17.57 -10.78
N GLY A 103 -4.22 18.27 -9.99
CA GLY A 103 -4.21 19.74 -9.93
C GLY A 103 -4.87 20.44 -11.13
N GLY A 104 -5.42 19.66 -12.07
CA GLY A 104 -6.09 20.15 -13.28
C GLY A 104 -6.68 19.00 -14.10
N LEU A 105 -7.25 19.33 -15.27
CA LEU A 105 -7.80 18.32 -16.19
C LEU A 105 -6.73 17.52 -16.95
N LYS A 106 -5.50 18.03 -16.96
CA LYS A 106 -4.31 17.41 -17.57
C LYS A 106 -3.21 17.29 -16.52
N ALA A 107 -2.53 16.15 -16.51
CA ALA A 107 -1.36 15.91 -15.68
C ALA A 107 -0.12 16.56 -16.34
N THR A 108 0.11 17.86 -16.11
CA THR A 108 1.23 18.60 -16.71
C THR A 108 2.43 18.74 -15.78
N THR A 109 2.18 18.91 -14.48
CA THR A 109 3.23 19.12 -13.47
C THR A 109 3.05 18.18 -12.27
N PRO A 110 4.15 17.70 -11.67
CA PRO A 110 4.10 16.93 -10.42
C PRO A 110 3.42 17.71 -9.29
N GLN A 111 2.50 17.05 -8.60
CA GLN A 111 1.74 17.64 -7.51
C GLN A 111 2.33 17.29 -6.14
N LYS A 112 2.03 18.11 -5.11
CA LYS A 112 2.37 17.77 -3.72
C LYS A 112 1.55 16.54 -3.27
N PRO A 113 2.19 15.49 -2.72
CA PRO A 113 1.49 14.26 -2.36
C PRO A 113 0.66 14.46 -1.09
N VAL A 114 -0.45 13.73 -0.98
CA VAL A 114 -1.39 13.85 0.16
C VAL A 114 -0.86 13.18 1.44
N TYR A 115 0.01 12.18 1.31
CA TYR A 115 0.57 11.39 2.42
C TYR A 115 1.93 11.90 2.90
N ALA A 116 2.45 13.00 2.35
CA ALA A 116 3.76 13.47 2.76
C ALA A 116 3.73 14.09 4.16
N ASP A 117 4.17 13.32 5.14
CA ASP A 117 4.90 13.87 6.26
C ASP A 117 6.35 14.13 5.81
N PRO A 118 6.78 15.41 5.68
CA PRO A 118 8.14 15.73 5.24
C PRO A 118 9.21 15.25 6.22
N GLU A 119 8.87 15.01 7.49
CA GLU A 119 9.81 14.57 8.52
C GLU A 119 10.08 13.06 8.46
N ASP A 120 9.22 12.30 7.79
CA ASP A 120 9.33 10.86 7.65
C ASP A 120 10.37 10.46 6.58
N SER A 121 11.42 9.77 7.01
CA SER A 121 12.48 9.27 6.14
C SER A 121 12.01 8.27 5.08
N ALA A 122 11.02 7.43 5.39
CA ALA A 122 10.47 6.45 4.47
C ALA A 122 9.71 7.16 3.33
N VAL A 123 8.87 8.12 3.70
CA VAL A 123 8.17 9.00 2.75
C VAL A 123 9.16 9.75 1.86
N ARG A 124 10.23 10.33 2.43
CA ARG A 124 11.25 11.04 1.63
C ARG A 124 11.92 10.13 0.60
N ASN A 125 12.28 8.90 0.95
CA ASN A 125 12.87 7.97 -0.01
C ASN A 125 11.87 7.51 -1.06
N LEU A 126 10.60 7.28 -0.67
CA LEU A 126 9.53 6.97 -1.61
C LEU A 126 9.31 8.12 -2.62
N GLU A 127 9.35 9.36 -2.17
CA GLU A 127 9.27 10.53 -3.04
C GLU A 127 10.44 10.66 -4.00
N ARG A 128 11.65 10.24 -3.57
CA ARG A 128 12.82 10.19 -4.47
C ARG A 128 12.65 9.16 -5.58
N LEU A 129 12.06 7.99 -5.29
CA LEU A 129 11.68 7.03 -6.33
C LEU A 129 10.72 7.65 -7.33
N PHE A 130 9.65 8.29 -6.84
CA PHE A 130 8.69 8.94 -7.74
C PHE A 130 9.32 10.06 -8.55
N ALA A 131 10.20 10.87 -7.96
CA ALA A 131 10.92 11.91 -8.69
C ALA A 131 11.74 11.34 -9.86
N ILE A 132 12.36 10.17 -9.69
CA ILE A 132 13.04 9.49 -10.82
C ILE A 132 12.02 9.06 -11.88
N LEU A 133 10.92 8.41 -11.49
CA LEU A 133 9.90 7.92 -12.43
C LEU A 133 9.17 9.05 -13.18
N GLN A 134 9.32 10.28 -12.70
CA GLN A 134 8.82 11.50 -13.36
C GLN A 134 9.77 12.04 -14.45
N LEU A 135 11.01 11.57 -14.52
CA LEU A 135 11.98 11.97 -15.55
C LEU A 135 11.71 11.27 -16.88
N GLU A 136 12.10 11.89 -18.00
CA GLU A 136 11.95 11.25 -19.32
C GLU A 136 12.97 10.14 -19.56
N SER A 137 14.15 10.27 -18.94
CA SER A 137 15.30 9.39 -19.11
C SER A 137 15.28 8.17 -18.18
N SER A 138 14.29 8.06 -17.29
CA SER A 138 14.20 6.97 -16.32
C SER A 138 13.58 5.70 -16.92
N PRO A 139 13.86 4.52 -16.31
CA PRO A 139 13.18 3.29 -16.67
C PRO A 139 11.66 3.46 -16.55
N ARG A 140 10.94 3.08 -17.62
CA ARG A 140 9.48 3.23 -17.66
C ARG A 140 8.82 2.08 -16.92
N ALA A 141 7.96 2.42 -15.97
CA ALA A 141 7.08 1.44 -15.36
C ALA A 141 6.11 0.87 -16.41
N PHE A 142 5.65 -0.36 -16.20
CA PHE A 142 4.70 -1.02 -17.09
C PHE A 142 3.73 -1.90 -16.29
N TYR A 143 2.65 -2.32 -16.92
CA TYR A 143 1.76 -3.36 -16.40
C TYR A 143 1.58 -4.46 -17.44
N PHE A 144 1.15 -5.64 -17.00
CA PHE A 144 0.79 -6.73 -17.90
C PHE A 144 -0.69 -6.61 -18.27
N ALA A 145 -0.98 -6.55 -19.57
CA ALA A 145 -2.34 -6.66 -20.09
C ALA A 145 -2.87 -8.09 -19.89
N PRO A 146 -4.20 -8.32 -19.99
CA PRO A 146 -4.78 -9.66 -19.81
C PRO A 146 -4.20 -10.74 -20.73
N ASN A 147 -3.66 -10.34 -21.89
CA ASN A 147 -2.99 -11.22 -22.84
C ASN A 147 -1.48 -11.42 -22.55
N GLY A 148 -0.99 -10.98 -21.38
CA GLY A 148 0.42 -11.05 -20.99
C GLY A 148 1.33 -10.00 -21.63
N ALA A 149 0.82 -9.13 -22.52
CA ALA A 149 1.63 -8.12 -23.17
C ALA A 149 2.03 -6.99 -22.20
N ARG A 150 3.28 -6.53 -22.26
CA ARG A 150 3.76 -5.38 -21.49
C ARG A 150 3.20 -4.08 -22.04
N ARG A 151 2.62 -3.24 -21.18
CA ARG A 151 2.13 -1.90 -21.51
C ARG A 151 2.83 -0.87 -20.62
N TYR A 152 3.71 -0.08 -21.22
CA TYR A 152 4.43 0.98 -20.52
C TYR A 152 3.49 2.12 -20.15
N VAL A 153 3.65 2.63 -18.92
CA VAL A 153 2.89 3.78 -18.44
C VAL A 153 3.66 5.07 -18.68
N ASP A 154 2.91 6.14 -18.91
CA ASP A 154 3.47 7.48 -19.04
C ASP A 154 3.98 7.98 -17.67
N ARG A 155 5.07 8.74 -17.65
CA ARG A 155 5.60 9.36 -16.42
C ARG A 155 4.57 10.21 -15.66
N ARG A 156 3.56 10.73 -16.38
CA ARG A 156 2.47 11.54 -15.82
C ARG A 156 1.60 10.80 -14.81
N TYR A 157 1.58 9.46 -14.81
CA TYR A 157 0.93 8.68 -13.75
C TYR A 157 1.51 9.04 -12.36
N PHE A 158 2.81 9.31 -12.30
CA PHE A 158 3.52 9.69 -11.08
C PHE A 158 3.42 11.17 -10.74
N PHE A 159 2.71 12.00 -11.53
CA PHE A 159 2.49 13.42 -11.23
C PHE A 159 1.36 13.61 -10.20
N SER A 160 0.58 12.56 -9.96
CA SER A 160 -0.60 12.64 -9.10
C SER A 160 -0.27 12.88 -7.63
N LYS A 161 -1.17 13.57 -6.92
CA LYS A 161 -1.18 13.71 -5.46
C LYS A 161 -1.31 12.36 -4.74
N LEU A 162 -1.85 11.37 -5.45
CA LEU A 162 -2.20 10.05 -4.93
C LEU A 162 -1.19 8.97 -5.36
N ARG A 163 -0.01 9.35 -5.87
CA ARG A 163 0.96 8.42 -6.48
C ARG A 163 1.41 7.24 -5.61
N ALA A 164 1.41 7.34 -4.28
CA ALA A 164 1.66 6.19 -3.39
C ALA A 164 0.64 5.06 -3.57
N ALA A 165 -0.58 5.36 -4.04
CA ALA A 165 -1.55 4.32 -4.35
C ALA A 165 -1.03 3.36 -5.43
N HIS A 166 -0.15 3.79 -6.35
CA HIS A 166 0.45 2.89 -7.35
C HIS A 166 1.33 1.79 -6.74
N VAL A 167 1.78 1.93 -5.48
CA VAL A 167 2.59 0.94 -4.76
C VAL A 167 1.87 0.31 -3.57
N ALA A 168 0.59 0.65 -3.37
CA ALA A 168 -0.24 0.06 -2.34
C ALA A 168 -0.53 -1.41 -2.66
N ASN A 169 -0.61 -2.26 -1.63
CA ASN A 169 -1.01 -3.67 -1.78
C ASN A 169 -2.49 -3.81 -2.16
N ASP A 170 -3.33 -2.99 -1.53
CA ASP A 170 -4.76 -3.06 -1.65
C ASP A 170 -5.23 -2.56 -3.02
N SER A 171 -5.88 -3.45 -3.76
CA SER A 171 -6.50 -3.14 -5.05
C SER A 171 -7.58 -2.06 -4.94
N THR A 172 -8.26 -1.93 -3.80
CA THR A 172 -9.27 -0.90 -3.54
C THR A 172 -8.67 0.49 -3.61
N ILE A 173 -7.46 0.66 -3.07
CA ILE A 173 -6.71 1.93 -3.11
C ILE A 173 -6.27 2.24 -4.55
N ARG A 174 -5.79 1.23 -5.29
CA ARG A 174 -5.42 1.39 -6.71
C ARG A 174 -6.61 1.72 -7.60
N ASN A 175 -7.75 1.10 -7.36
CA ASN A 175 -9.00 1.31 -8.11
C ASN A 175 -9.52 2.75 -8.02
N ALA A 176 -9.14 3.49 -6.97
CA ALA A 176 -9.53 4.90 -6.85
C ALA A 176 -8.77 5.85 -7.80
N LEU A 177 -7.73 5.38 -8.47
CA LEU A 177 -6.89 6.23 -9.31
C LEU A 177 -7.48 6.43 -10.70
N PHE A 178 -7.45 7.68 -11.17
CA PHE A 178 -7.56 7.98 -12.58
C PHE A 178 -6.20 7.95 -13.30
N GLY A 179 -6.18 7.42 -14.51
CA GLY A 179 -5.05 7.61 -15.42
C GLY A 179 -4.91 9.08 -15.86
N PRO A 180 -3.71 9.52 -16.28
CA PRO A 180 -3.50 10.85 -16.84
C PRO A 180 -4.25 11.03 -18.17
N VAL A 181 -4.56 9.92 -18.84
CA VAL A 181 -5.45 9.83 -19.99
C VAL A 181 -6.48 8.73 -19.68
N GLY A 182 -7.76 9.11 -19.60
CA GLY A 182 -8.87 8.19 -19.27
C GLY A 182 -9.45 8.35 -17.86
N PHE A 183 -10.19 7.32 -17.42
CA PHE A 183 -10.82 7.22 -16.11
C PHE A 183 -9.98 6.27 -15.25
N TRP A 184 -10.48 5.09 -14.89
CA TRP A 184 -9.86 4.17 -13.92
C TRP A 184 -8.53 3.56 -14.35
N PHE A 185 -7.59 3.48 -13.40
CA PHE A 185 -6.32 2.78 -13.55
C PHE A 185 -5.91 2.08 -12.27
N ALA A 186 -6.16 0.77 -12.22
CA ALA A 186 -5.85 -0.11 -11.10
C ALA A 186 -4.70 -1.13 -11.26
N PRO A 187 -4.11 -1.36 -12.47
CA PRO A 187 -3.08 -2.38 -12.62
C PRO A 187 -1.91 -2.23 -11.65
N GLU A 188 -1.35 -3.35 -11.20
CA GLU A 188 -0.06 -3.36 -10.53
C GLU A 188 1.04 -2.98 -11.53
N LEU A 189 1.93 -2.09 -11.10
CA LEU A 189 3.04 -1.62 -11.91
C LEU A 189 4.30 -2.45 -11.62
N PHE A 190 5.11 -2.61 -12.65
CA PHE A 190 6.39 -3.29 -12.66
C PHE A 190 7.46 -2.36 -13.21
N LEU A 191 8.70 -2.61 -12.82
CA LEU A 191 9.87 -1.90 -13.29
C LEU A 191 10.96 -2.91 -13.63
N GLU A 192 11.59 -2.72 -14.78
CA GLU A 192 12.79 -3.44 -15.19
C GLU A 192 13.98 -2.52 -14.98
N ALA A 193 14.69 -2.71 -13.87
CA ALA A 193 15.81 -1.85 -13.50
C ALA A 193 16.71 -2.49 -12.44
N ASP A 194 17.99 -2.09 -12.42
CA ASP A 194 18.85 -2.29 -11.25
C ASP A 194 18.41 -1.34 -10.13
N VAL A 195 17.79 -1.93 -9.09
CA VAL A 195 17.28 -1.18 -7.94
C VAL A 195 18.42 -0.52 -7.15
N GLY A 196 19.59 -1.15 -7.05
CA GLY A 196 20.75 -0.59 -6.36
C GLY A 196 21.26 0.67 -7.06
N LYS A 197 21.36 0.61 -8.38
CA LYS A 197 21.71 1.77 -9.21
C LYS A 197 20.66 2.87 -9.09
N LEU A 198 19.36 2.54 -9.17
CA LEU A 198 18.28 3.51 -8.99
C LEU A 198 18.31 4.20 -7.61
N ILE A 199 18.58 3.46 -6.54
CA ILE A 199 18.71 4.02 -5.18
C ILE A 199 19.89 5.00 -5.11
N ALA A 200 21.02 4.63 -5.72
CA ALA A 200 22.21 5.47 -5.78
C ALA A 200 21.96 6.76 -6.58
N ASP A 201 21.37 6.64 -7.77
CA ASP A 201 21.01 7.77 -8.63
C ASP A 201 20.02 8.72 -7.94
N ALA A 202 19.06 8.15 -7.19
CA ALA A 202 18.09 8.90 -6.38
C ALA A 202 18.71 9.61 -5.17
N LYS A 203 19.98 9.28 -4.84
CA LYS A 203 20.63 9.60 -3.57
C LYS A 203 19.79 9.17 -2.36
N ALA A 204 18.95 8.14 -2.52
CA ALA A 204 18.09 7.61 -1.48
C ALA A 204 18.95 6.95 -0.38
N LYS A 205 18.49 7.05 0.87
CA LYS A 205 19.17 6.43 2.01
C LYS A 205 18.20 5.47 2.69
N PRO A 206 18.01 4.26 2.15
CA PRO A 206 17.14 3.26 2.77
C PRO A 206 17.57 3.03 4.21
N SER A 207 16.60 2.91 5.11
CA SER A 207 16.86 2.58 6.50
C SER A 207 17.50 1.19 6.58
N ARG A 208 18.47 1.03 7.48
CA ARG A 208 19.02 -0.27 7.88
C ARG A 208 18.40 -0.79 9.17
N LYS A 209 17.49 -0.02 9.78
CA LYS A 209 16.75 -0.49 10.96
C LYS A 209 15.84 -1.61 10.46
N GLY A 210 16.06 -2.83 10.95
CA GLY A 210 15.11 -3.91 10.70
C GLY A 210 13.72 -3.54 11.19
N ALA A 211 12.71 -4.29 10.76
CA ALA A 211 11.32 -4.08 11.16
C ALA A 211 11.25 -3.79 12.65
N PRO A 212 10.51 -2.75 13.08
CA PRO A 212 10.25 -2.56 14.50
C PRO A 212 9.73 -3.89 15.00
N LYS A 213 10.52 -4.57 15.85
CA LYS A 213 10.21 -5.91 16.32
C LYS A 213 8.81 -5.84 16.92
N GLN A 214 7.82 -6.42 16.23
CA GLN A 214 6.44 -6.44 16.72
C GLN A 214 6.35 -7.12 18.09
N TYR A 215 7.34 -7.96 18.38
CA TYR A 215 7.51 -8.71 19.60
C TYR A 215 8.96 -8.66 20.05
N ASP A 216 9.17 -8.32 21.31
CA ASP A 216 10.51 -8.25 21.92
C ASP A 216 10.99 -9.63 22.38
N HIS A 217 11.13 -10.56 21.42
CA HIS A 217 11.52 -11.94 21.69
C HIS A 217 12.89 -12.01 22.39
N THR A 218 13.79 -11.07 22.11
CA THR A 218 15.12 -11.04 22.72
C THR A 218 15.05 -10.75 24.22
N ASN A 219 14.30 -9.74 24.65
CA ASN A 219 14.15 -9.46 26.07
C ASN A 219 13.29 -10.51 26.78
N ALA A 220 12.31 -11.11 26.09
CA ALA A 220 11.54 -12.23 26.62
C ALA A 220 12.44 -13.44 26.92
N ILE A 221 13.31 -13.82 25.98
CA ILE A 221 14.26 -14.93 26.15
C ILE A 221 15.26 -14.63 27.28
N ILE A 222 15.87 -13.43 27.29
CA ILE A 222 16.82 -13.03 28.35
C ILE A 222 16.16 -13.08 29.73
N ALA A 223 14.93 -12.57 29.86
CA ALA A 223 14.21 -12.60 31.12
C ALA A 223 13.84 -14.01 31.58
N LEU A 224 13.61 -14.94 30.63
CA LEU A 224 13.13 -16.28 30.92
C LEU A 224 14.24 -17.32 31.13
N ILE A 225 15.42 -17.13 30.54
CA ILE A 225 16.58 -18.03 30.74
C ILE A 225 16.96 -18.13 32.23
N ASP A 226 16.81 -17.03 32.98
CA ASP A 226 17.09 -16.99 34.42
C ASP A 226 15.86 -17.20 35.32
N HIS A 227 14.70 -17.46 34.73
CA HIS A 227 13.47 -17.60 35.49
C HIS A 227 13.50 -18.86 36.38
N PRO A 228 13.09 -18.80 37.66
CA PRO A 228 13.20 -19.92 38.60
C PRO A 228 12.49 -21.18 38.13
N LYS A 229 11.32 -21.04 37.47
CA LYS A 229 10.61 -22.19 36.88
C LYS A 229 11.39 -22.82 35.74
N VAL A 230 12.03 -22.01 34.89
CA VAL A 230 12.86 -22.49 33.76
C VAL A 230 14.12 -23.20 34.27
N ARG A 231 14.71 -22.69 35.36
CA ARG A 231 15.84 -23.34 36.06
C ARG A 231 15.46 -24.65 36.75
N ALA A 232 14.21 -24.83 37.15
CA ALA A 232 13.72 -26.06 37.78
C ALA A 232 13.32 -27.16 36.78
N LEU A 233 13.28 -26.86 35.47
CA LEU A 233 12.86 -27.82 34.45
C LEU A 233 13.80 -29.03 34.36
N ASP A 234 13.20 -30.21 34.30
CA ASP A 234 13.88 -31.49 34.04
C ASP A 234 14.10 -31.66 32.53
N ILE A 235 15.34 -31.50 32.08
CA ILE A 235 15.74 -31.51 30.66
C ILE A 235 15.41 -32.82 29.93
N SER A 236 15.12 -33.91 30.66
CA SER A 236 14.77 -35.20 30.06
C SER A 236 13.39 -35.20 29.37
N LYS A 237 12.49 -34.25 29.72
CA LYS A 237 11.10 -34.19 29.24
C LYS A 237 10.86 -33.07 28.21
N LYS A 238 11.40 -33.22 26.99
CA LYS A 238 11.34 -32.19 25.93
C LYS A 238 9.94 -31.61 25.63
N ARG A 239 8.92 -32.46 25.46
CA ARG A 239 7.58 -32.02 25.01
C ARG A 239 6.76 -31.30 26.09
N GLY A 240 6.92 -31.69 27.36
CA GLY A 240 6.27 -31.02 28.50
C GLY A 240 6.89 -29.66 28.77
N ASN A 241 8.22 -29.59 28.75
CA ASN A 241 8.96 -28.36 29.03
C ASN A 241 8.77 -27.29 27.96
N GLN A 242 8.62 -27.69 26.69
CA GLN A 242 8.37 -26.75 25.61
C GLN A 242 7.04 -26.00 25.83
N ARG A 243 5.99 -26.71 26.24
CA ARG A 243 4.69 -26.11 26.54
C ARG A 243 4.79 -25.14 27.73
N GLU A 244 5.49 -25.54 28.78
CA GLU A 244 5.67 -24.71 29.97
C GLU A 244 6.45 -23.42 29.67
N ILE A 245 7.46 -23.48 28.80
CA ILE A 245 8.19 -22.28 28.36
C ILE A 245 7.34 -21.39 27.44
N ILE A 246 6.48 -21.97 26.61
CA ILE A 246 5.52 -21.20 25.80
C ILE A 246 4.55 -20.45 26.71
N GLU A 247 3.99 -21.12 27.73
CA GLU A 247 3.09 -20.48 28.71
C GLU A 247 3.81 -19.33 29.46
N LEU A 248 5.08 -19.53 29.84
CA LEU A 248 5.87 -18.45 30.47
C LEU A 248 6.21 -17.29 29.51
N LEU A 249 6.37 -17.57 28.22
CA LEU A 249 6.52 -16.53 27.20
C LEU A 249 5.21 -15.74 27.04
N GLU A 250 4.07 -16.42 26.99
CA GLU A 250 2.74 -15.80 26.94
C GLU A 250 2.51 -14.88 28.16
N ASP A 251 2.73 -15.39 29.38
CA ASP A 251 2.63 -14.63 30.64
C ASP A 251 3.53 -13.38 30.64
N TRP A 252 4.75 -13.49 30.10
CA TRP A 252 5.70 -12.39 30.04
C TRP A 252 5.21 -11.26 29.11
N TYR A 253 4.56 -11.60 27.99
CA TYR A 253 3.94 -10.66 27.06
C TYR A 253 2.68 -10.04 27.65
N GLU A 254 1.82 -10.85 28.28
CA GLU A 254 0.59 -10.39 28.94
C GLU A 254 0.88 -9.42 30.09
N GLY A 255 1.85 -9.75 30.96
CA GLY A 255 2.24 -8.92 32.09
C GLY A 255 2.78 -7.54 31.69
N ARG A 256 3.23 -7.39 30.44
CA ARG A 256 3.71 -6.12 29.86
C ARG A 256 2.68 -5.43 28.96
N ARG A 257 1.45 -5.96 28.87
CA ARG A 257 0.37 -5.46 28.00
C ARG A 257 0.80 -5.39 26.53
N LEU A 258 1.68 -6.30 26.11
CA LEU A 258 2.11 -6.43 24.72
C LEU A 258 1.16 -7.39 23.98
N LYS A 259 1.11 -7.29 22.66
CA LYS A 259 0.39 -8.29 21.84
C LYS A 259 1.07 -9.65 22.06
N VAL A 260 0.27 -10.68 22.35
CA VAL A 260 0.78 -12.04 22.57
C VAL A 260 0.99 -12.73 21.20
N PRO A 261 2.18 -13.27 20.90
CA PRO A 261 2.39 -14.08 19.70
C PRO A 261 1.63 -15.41 19.78
N SER A 262 1.30 -16.02 18.64
CA SER A 262 0.67 -17.36 18.66
C SER A 262 1.64 -18.45 19.13
N GLN A 263 1.13 -19.54 19.68
CA GLN A 263 1.96 -20.68 20.15
C GLN A 263 2.93 -21.20 19.09
N THR A 264 2.50 -21.24 17.82
CA THR A 264 3.37 -21.64 16.69
C THR A 264 4.56 -20.70 16.48
N GLN A 265 4.41 -19.41 16.80
CA GLN A 265 5.47 -18.41 16.73
C GLN A 265 6.38 -18.46 17.97
N LEU A 266 5.88 -18.91 19.12
CA LEU A 266 6.65 -19.05 20.36
C LEU A 266 7.46 -20.37 20.44
N ALA A 267 7.00 -21.41 19.75
CA ALA A 267 7.60 -22.75 19.78
C ALA A 267 9.11 -22.80 19.42
N PRO A 268 9.61 -22.08 18.40
CA PRO A 268 11.04 -22.06 18.08
C PRO A 268 11.89 -21.42 19.19
N TYR A 269 11.37 -20.38 19.85
CA TYR A 269 12.07 -19.70 20.93
C TYR A 269 12.09 -20.52 22.22
N ALA A 270 11.00 -21.24 22.50
CA ALA A 270 10.97 -22.20 23.60
C ALA A 270 12.03 -23.30 23.43
N ASN A 271 12.21 -23.80 22.20
CA ASN A 271 13.28 -24.76 21.88
C ASN A 271 14.68 -24.14 22.08
N GLN A 272 14.89 -22.90 21.65
CA GLN A 272 16.17 -22.21 21.83
C GLN A 272 16.54 -22.04 23.32
N ILE A 273 15.56 -21.75 24.18
CA ILE A 273 15.77 -21.68 25.64
C ILE A 273 16.16 -23.06 26.18
N LEU A 274 15.45 -24.13 25.79
CA LEU A 274 15.76 -25.49 26.22
C LEU A 274 17.15 -25.94 25.78
N GLU A 275 17.54 -25.66 24.55
CA GLU A 275 18.87 -25.99 24.02
C GLU A 275 19.97 -25.24 24.77
N THR A 276 19.74 -23.97 25.09
CA THR A 276 20.70 -23.14 25.86
C THR A 276 20.89 -23.69 27.28
N ILE A 277 19.81 -24.11 27.94
CA ILE A 277 19.87 -24.72 29.28
C ILE A 277 20.57 -26.08 29.23
N ALA A 278 20.24 -26.91 28.24
CA ALA A 278 20.88 -28.21 28.06
C ALA A 278 22.39 -28.05 27.91
N LYS A 279 22.83 -27.11 27.07
CA LYS A 279 24.25 -26.80 26.85
C LYS A 279 24.95 -26.32 28.12
N ASN A 280 24.30 -25.45 28.91
CA ASN A 280 24.87 -24.91 30.15
C ASN A 280 24.97 -25.94 31.28
N ARG A 281 24.16 -27.01 31.27
CA ARG A 281 24.20 -28.09 32.28
C ARG A 281 25.05 -29.30 31.86
N SER A 282 25.46 -29.36 30.59
CA SER A 282 26.37 -30.39 30.06
C SER A 282 27.85 -29.97 30.09
N SER A 283 28.13 -28.69 30.34
CA SER A 283 29.47 -28.14 30.60
C SER A 283 29.76 -28.13 32.10
#